data_AF-A0A9P7SWJ9-F1
#
_entry.id   AF-A0A9P7SWJ9-F1
#
_cell.length_a   1.000
_cell.length_b   1.000
_cell.length_c   1.000
_cell.angle_alpha   90.00
_cell.angle_beta   90.00
_cell.angle_gamma   90.00
#
_symmetry.space_group_name_H-M   'P 1'
#
loop_
_entity.id
_entity.type
_entity.pdbx_description
1 polymer ?
#
loop_
_entity_poly.entity_id
_entity_poly.type
_entity_poly.pdbx_seq_one_letter_code
_entity_poly.pdbx_strand_id
1 'polypeptide(L)'
;MGIVNCDDQPILCNAWSAGAGSIWSINMLPPPAPVEIYKKRLNMTTTTSEDLVQLNSAESKDEAGFVLLDSWFHPFNGKITELGLSVPYGYTMWALSLVPNWLFMLIVSFASRSMMSNRMQPPRGGAPGGPAGAAGQRRAQ
;
A
#
# COMPACT_ATOMS: atom_id res chain seq x y z
N MET A 1 -15.82 14.60 19.73
CA MET A 1 -15.51 13.67 18.63
C MET A 1 -15.02 14.47 17.44
N GLY A 2 -14.06 13.94 16.67
CA GLY A 2 -13.57 14.56 15.45
C GLY A 2 -13.75 13.61 14.26
N ILE A 3 -13.76 14.15 13.05
CA ILE A 3 -13.84 13.37 11.81
C ILE A 3 -12.56 13.62 11.02
N VAL A 4 -12.00 12.55 10.46
CA VAL A 4 -10.87 12.62 9.52
C VAL A 4 -11.39 12.19 8.16
N ASN A 5 -11.25 13.07 7.15
CA ASN A 5 -11.55 12.73 5.77
C ASN A 5 -10.30 12.13 5.10
N CYS A 6 -10.35 10.85 4.77
CA CYS A 6 -9.24 10.16 4.11
C CYS A 6 -9.07 10.53 2.64
N ASP A 7 -10.08 11.13 2.00
CA ASP A 7 -9.97 11.61 0.64
C ASP A 7 -9.12 12.90 0.59
N ASP A 8 -9.32 13.78 1.58
CA ASP A 8 -8.53 15.02 1.71
C ASP A 8 -7.17 14.77 2.37
N GLN A 9 -7.06 13.76 3.24
CA GLN A 9 -5.85 13.41 3.97
C GLN A 9 -5.42 11.95 3.77
N PRO A 10 -5.11 11.54 2.53
CA PRO A 10 -4.81 10.15 2.21
C PRO A 10 -3.55 9.65 2.90
N ILE A 11 -2.54 10.51 3.07
CA ILE A 11 -1.27 10.14 3.71
C ILE A 11 -1.46 9.87 5.19
N LEU A 12 -2.28 10.67 5.88
CA LEU A 12 -2.57 10.46 7.29
C LEU A 12 -3.28 9.12 7.50
N CYS A 13 -4.31 8.85 6.69
CA CYS A 13 -5.05 7.60 6.80
C CYS A 13 -4.19 6.37 6.45
N ASN A 14 -3.32 6.46 5.46
CA ASN A 14 -2.39 5.37 5.14
C ASN A 14 -1.32 5.19 6.23
N ALA A 15 -0.77 6.28 6.78
CA ALA A 15 0.22 6.21 7.85
C ALA A 15 -0.35 5.56 9.13
N TRP A 16 -1.63 5.81 9.41
CA TRP A 16 -2.32 5.27 10.58
C TRP A 16 -3.03 3.93 10.29
N SER A 17 -3.00 3.47 9.04
CA SER A 17 -3.83 2.35 8.58
C SER A 17 -5.30 2.54 8.97
N ALA A 18 -5.80 3.78 8.89
CA ALA A 18 -7.17 4.16 9.16
C ALA A 18 -8.00 3.98 7.88
N GLY A 19 -9.12 3.25 8.00
CA GLY A 19 -10.05 3.01 6.90
C GLY A 19 -11.43 3.58 7.17
N ALA A 20 -12.17 3.90 6.10
CA ALA A 20 -13.52 4.47 6.16
C ALA A 20 -14.48 3.56 6.95
N GLY A 21 -15.19 4.09 7.95
CA GLY A 21 -16.04 3.29 8.84
C GLY A 21 -15.31 2.65 10.01
N SER A 22 -14.29 3.32 10.54
CA SER A 22 -13.65 2.93 11.80
C SER A 22 -13.74 4.07 12.81
N ILE A 23 -14.03 3.73 14.07
CA ILE A 23 -13.98 4.66 15.19
C ILE A 23 -12.73 4.38 16.00
N TRP A 24 -12.10 5.46 16.40
CA TRP A 24 -10.88 5.45 17.17
C TRP A 24 -11.14 6.23 18.47
N SER A 25 -10.90 5.58 19.60
CA SER A 25 -10.89 6.20 20.91
C SER A 25 -9.44 6.30 21.36
N ILE A 26 -8.94 7.52 21.51
CA ILE A 26 -7.54 7.78 21.83
C ILE A 26 -7.47 8.32 23.25
N ASN A 27 -6.84 7.58 24.14
CA ASN A 27 -6.58 7.99 25.51
C ASN A 27 -5.17 8.59 25.56
N MET A 28 -5.09 9.92 25.61
CA MET A 28 -3.83 10.63 25.78
C MET A 28 -3.67 11.04 27.25
N LEU A 29 -2.91 10.26 27.99
CA LEU A 29 -2.46 10.62 29.33
C LEU A 29 -1.24 11.56 29.23
N PRO A 30 -0.99 12.40 30.25
CA PRO A 30 0.20 13.24 30.26
C PRO A 30 1.48 12.38 30.24
N PRO A 31 2.59 12.90 29.66
CA PRO A 31 3.88 12.20 29.69
C PRO A 31 4.26 11.80 31.13
N PRO A 32 4.78 10.59 31.38
CA PRO A 32 5.39 9.64 30.44
C PRO A 32 4.49 8.47 29.99
N ALA A 33 3.18 8.51 30.28
CA ALA A 33 2.30 7.40 29.97
C ALA A 33 2.15 7.19 28.44
N PRO A 34 2.15 5.94 27.95
CA PRO A 34 1.92 5.67 26.52
C PRO A 34 0.50 6.04 26.11
N VAL A 35 0.35 6.50 24.86
CA VAL A 35 -0.98 6.81 24.30
C VAL A 35 -1.68 5.51 23.93
N GLU A 36 -2.83 5.22 24.51
CA GLU A 36 -3.62 4.03 24.17
C GLU A 36 -4.64 4.36 23.09
N ILE A 37 -4.72 3.52 22.06
CA ILE A 37 -5.69 3.66 20.99
C ILE A 37 -6.56 2.43 20.93
N TYR A 38 -7.86 2.64 20.97
CA TYR A 38 -8.87 1.62 20.81
C TYR A 38 -9.57 1.80 19.46
N LYS A 39 -9.66 0.73 18.67
CA LYS A 39 -10.32 0.75 17.36
C LYS A 39 -11.55 -0.13 17.34
N LYS A 40 -12.61 0.34 16.68
CA LYS A 40 -13.80 -0.44 16.36
C LYS A 40 -14.20 -0.21 14.91
N ARG A 41 -14.54 -1.29 14.20
CA ARG A 41 -15.12 -1.22 12.85
C ARG A 41 -16.63 -1.00 12.96
N LEU A 42 -17.15 -0.04 12.21
CA LEU A 42 -18.58 0.17 12.08
C LEU A 42 -19.15 -0.60 10.90
N ASN A 43 -20.43 -0.94 11.00
CA ASN A 43 -21.19 -1.40 9.85
C ASN A 43 -21.83 -0.20 9.16
N MET A 44 -21.28 0.18 8.01
CA MET A 44 -21.66 1.41 7.28
C MET A 44 -23.11 1.44 6.80
N THR A 45 -23.81 0.30 6.80
CA THR A 45 -25.21 0.22 6.34
C THR A 45 -26.22 0.14 7.48
N THR A 46 -25.80 -0.22 8.69
CA THR A 46 -26.74 -0.46 9.82
C THR A 46 -26.46 0.38 11.05
N THR A 47 -25.26 0.95 11.21
CA THR A 47 -24.93 1.78 12.37
C THR A 47 -25.71 3.10 12.33
N THR A 48 -26.47 3.40 13.38
CA THR A 48 -27.22 4.66 13.52
C THR A 48 -26.51 5.67 14.40
N SER A 49 -27.05 6.89 14.50
CA SER A 49 -26.58 7.92 15.43
C SER A 49 -26.65 7.48 16.89
N GLU A 50 -27.70 6.74 17.25
CA GLU A 50 -27.92 6.25 18.62
C GLU A 50 -26.84 5.25 19.02
N ASP A 51 -26.44 4.37 18.10
CA ASP A 51 -25.34 3.42 18.33
C ASP A 51 -24.03 4.15 18.65
N LEU A 52 -23.77 5.28 17.98
CA LEU A 52 -22.56 6.08 18.22
C LEU A 52 -22.58 6.77 19.58
N VAL A 53 -23.75 7.25 20.01
CA VAL A 53 -23.93 7.85 21.34
C VAL A 53 -23.74 6.79 22.41
N GLN A 54 -24.35 5.61 22.24
CA GLN A 54 -24.18 4.47 23.15
C GLN A 54 -22.72 4.05 23.26
N LEU A 55 -22.00 4.04 22.14
CA LEU A 55 -20.57 3.71 22.11
C LEU A 55 -19.71 4.72 22.88
N ASN A 56 -20.11 5.99 22.90
CA ASN A 56 -19.42 7.03 23.66
C ASN A 56 -19.77 7.02 25.15
N SER A 57 -20.98 6.59 25.51
CA SER A 57 -21.45 6.49 26.90
C SER A 57 -21.15 5.15 27.58
N ALA A 58 -20.61 4.17 26.85
CA ALA A 58 -20.28 2.86 27.40
C ALA A 58 -19.28 2.97 28.55
N GLU A 59 -19.52 2.21 29.62
CA GLU A 59 -18.69 2.24 30.84
C GLU A 59 -17.30 1.66 30.61
N SER A 60 -17.18 0.68 29.70
CA SER A 60 -15.90 0.09 29.33
C SER A 60 -15.73 -0.03 27.81
N LYS A 61 -14.47 0.07 27.35
CA LYS A 61 -14.13 -0.09 25.92
C LYS A 61 -14.30 -1.53 25.45
N ASP A 62 -14.09 -2.50 26.33
CA ASP A 62 -14.25 -3.93 26.04
C ASP A 62 -15.72 -4.31 25.83
N GLU A 63 -16.63 -3.82 26.67
CA GLU A 63 -18.07 -4.00 26.50
C GLU A 63 -18.58 -3.33 25.22
N ALA A 64 -18.05 -2.14 24.92
CA ALA A 64 -18.29 -1.46 23.67
C ALA A 64 -17.66 -2.17 22.44
N GLY A 65 -16.92 -3.27 22.62
CA GLY A 65 -16.33 -4.06 21.54
C GLY A 65 -15.19 -3.34 20.81
N PHE A 66 -14.49 -2.43 21.48
CA PHE A 66 -13.24 -1.91 20.97
C PHE A 66 -12.11 -2.90 21.17
N VAL A 67 -11.14 -2.85 20.27
CA VAL A 67 -9.89 -3.61 20.40
C VAL A 67 -8.75 -2.63 20.60
N LEU A 68 -7.92 -2.89 21.62
CA LEU A 68 -6.69 -2.14 21.83
C LEU A 68 -5.76 -2.34 20.63
N LEU A 69 -5.34 -1.25 20.02
CA LEU A 69 -4.30 -1.26 19.01
C LEU A 69 -2.97 -1.36 19.73
N ASP A 70 -2.35 -2.53 19.68
CA ASP A 70 -0.94 -2.70 20.04
C ASP A 70 -0.23 -3.35 18.85
N SER A 71 0.57 -2.56 18.13
CA SER A 71 1.21 -3.00 16.90
C SER A 71 2.42 -2.15 16.56
N TRP A 72 3.31 -2.67 15.71
CA TRP A 72 4.45 -1.92 15.17
C TRP A 72 3.99 -0.62 14.47
N PHE A 73 2.86 -0.66 13.78
CA PHE A 73 2.27 0.49 13.09
C PHE A 73 1.45 1.41 14.00
N HIS A 74 1.64 1.34 15.32
CA HIS A 74 0.98 2.23 16.25
C HIS A 74 1.44 3.69 16.02
N PRO A 75 0.52 4.65 15.79
CA PRO A 75 0.87 5.97 15.28
C PRO A 75 1.57 6.88 16.31
N PHE A 76 1.55 6.52 17.59
CA PHE A 76 2.29 7.24 18.66
C PHE A 76 3.47 6.41 19.17
N ASN A 77 3.18 5.27 19.79
CA ASN A 77 4.20 4.41 20.44
C ASN A 77 4.80 3.31 19.54
N GLY A 78 4.44 3.25 18.27
CA GLY A 78 4.90 2.19 17.37
C GLY A 78 6.35 2.38 16.96
N LYS A 79 7.07 1.29 16.75
CA LYS A 79 8.50 1.33 16.35
C LYS A 79 8.74 2.06 15.02
N ILE A 80 7.77 2.11 14.10
CA ILE A 80 7.87 2.90 12.86
C ILE A 80 7.82 4.42 13.15
N THR A 81 7.01 4.81 14.13
CA THR A 81 6.89 6.20 14.58
C THR A 81 8.12 6.64 15.34
N GLU A 82 8.66 5.80 16.23
CA GLU A 82 9.93 6.08 16.91
C GLU A 82 11.08 6.34 15.92
N LEU A 83 11.08 5.63 14.78
CA LEU A 83 12.07 5.81 13.71
C LEU A 83 11.74 6.96 12.74
N GLY A 84 10.63 7.68 12.92
CA GLY A 84 10.20 8.76 12.04
C GLY A 84 9.73 8.32 10.65
N LEU A 85 9.43 7.02 10.47
CA LEU A 85 9.11 6.41 9.17
C LEU A 85 7.61 6.39 8.85
N SER A 86 6.75 6.89 9.74
CA SER A 86 5.29 6.84 9.57
C SER A 86 4.81 7.60 8.33
N VAL A 87 5.38 8.78 8.05
CA VAL A 87 5.02 9.60 6.87
C VAL A 87 5.52 8.96 5.57
N PRO A 88 6.81 8.56 5.44
CA PRO A 88 7.28 7.80 4.28
C PRO A 88 6.45 6.53 4.01
N TYR A 89 6.12 5.79 5.06
CA TYR A 89 5.25 4.62 4.96
C TYR A 89 3.86 4.98 4.42
N GLY A 90 3.25 6.04 4.94
CA GLY A 90 1.97 6.55 4.44
C GLY A 90 1.99 6.87 2.95
N TYR A 91 3.03 7.55 2.46
CA TYR A 91 3.22 7.80 1.02
C TYR A 91 3.39 6.52 0.21
N THR A 92 4.09 5.54 0.76
CA THR A 92 4.33 4.26 0.09
C THR A 92 3.02 3.49 -0.08
N MET A 93 2.24 3.36 1.00
CA MET A 93 0.96 2.67 0.97
C MET A 93 -0.07 3.40 0.09
N TRP A 94 -0.08 4.73 0.14
CA TRP A 94 -0.90 5.52 -0.77
C TRP A 94 -0.51 5.27 -2.24
N ALA A 95 0.78 5.34 -2.58
CA ALA A 95 1.23 5.10 -3.95
C ALA A 95 0.87 3.69 -4.45
N LEU A 96 1.00 2.67 -3.61
CA LEU A 96 0.57 1.31 -3.94
C LEU A 96 -0.95 1.20 -4.11
N SER A 97 -1.73 1.93 -3.33
CA SER A 97 -3.20 1.96 -3.47
C SER A 97 -3.67 2.54 -4.80
N LEU A 98 -2.86 3.41 -5.42
CA LEU A 98 -3.14 3.97 -6.74
C LEU A 98 -2.85 2.98 -7.88
N VAL A 99 -2.06 1.93 -7.64
CA VAL A 99 -1.66 0.97 -8.67
C VAL A 99 -2.82 0.03 -8.99
N PRO A 100 -3.42 0.10 -10.19
CA PRO A 100 -4.47 -0.82 -10.57
C PRO A 100 -3.90 -2.21 -10.87
N ASN A 101 -4.74 -3.25 -10.78
CA ASN A 101 -4.33 -4.63 -11.03
C ASN A 101 -3.73 -4.83 -12.44
N TRP A 102 -4.26 -4.14 -13.45
CA TRP A 102 -3.73 -4.21 -14.82
C TRP A 102 -2.32 -3.64 -14.94
N LEU A 103 -2.00 -2.59 -14.17
CA LEU A 103 -0.69 -1.95 -14.21
C LEU A 103 0.38 -2.86 -13.60
N PHE A 104 0.03 -3.59 -12.53
CA PHE A 104 0.94 -4.58 -11.94
C PHE A 104 1.29 -5.68 -12.96
N MET A 105 0.32 -6.17 -13.73
CA MET A 105 0.58 -7.15 -14.80
C MET A 105 1.52 -6.60 -15.87
N LEU A 106 1.40 -5.32 -16.24
CA LEU A 106 2.31 -4.68 -17.19
C LEU A 106 3.72 -4.56 -16.63
N ILE A 107 3.88 -4.14 -15.37
CA ILE A 107 5.19 -4.05 -14.70
C ILE A 107 5.90 -5.40 -14.72
N VAL A 108 5.21 -6.47 -14.32
CA VAL A 108 5.75 -7.83 -14.34
C VAL A 108 6.09 -8.28 -15.77
N SER A 109 5.22 -7.97 -16.75
CA SER A 109 5.44 -8.32 -18.15
C SER A 109 6.69 -7.65 -18.73
N PHE A 110 6.90 -6.36 -18.48
CA PHE A 110 8.09 -5.64 -18.95
C PHE A 110 9.36 -6.06 -18.20
N ALA A 111 9.28 -6.27 -16.89
CA ALA A 111 10.41 -6.77 -16.10
C ALA A 111 10.87 -8.15 -16.58
N SER A 112 9.93 -9.07 -16.82
CA SER A 112 10.21 -10.41 -17.35
C SER A 112 10.83 -10.36 -18.75
N ARG A 113 10.28 -9.53 -19.64
CA ARG A 113 10.85 -9.30 -20.99
C ARG A 113 12.26 -8.69 -20.93
N SER A 114 12.52 -7.77 -20.01
CA SER A 114 13.84 -7.16 -19.81
C SER A 114 14.86 -8.20 -19.34
N MET A 115 14.50 -9.05 -18.36
CA MET A 115 15.39 -10.10 -17.86
C MET A 115 15.67 -11.20 -18.91
N MET A 116 14.67 -11.60 -19.71
CA MET A 116 14.87 -12.54 -20.81
C MET A 116 15.67 -11.93 -21.97
N SER A 117 15.43 -10.65 -22.31
CA SER A 117 16.23 -9.94 -23.32
C SER A 117 17.72 -9.88 -22.94
N ASN A 118 18.03 -9.74 -21.65
CA ASN A 118 19.40 -9.67 -21.18
C ASN A 118 20.09 -11.05 -21.12
N ARG A 119 19.31 -12.15 -21.07
CA ARG A 119 19.83 -13.53 -21.10
C ARG A 119 19.86 -14.15 -22.49
N MET A 120 19.06 -13.66 -23.43
CA MET A 120 19.05 -14.07 -24.84
C MET A 120 19.86 -13.15 -25.73
N GLN A 121 20.81 -12.36 -25.20
CA GLN A 121 21.81 -11.75 -26.06
C GLN A 121 22.78 -12.89 -26.45
N PRO A 122 22.72 -13.45 -27.68
CA PRO A 122 23.76 -14.36 -28.11
C PRO A 122 25.09 -13.62 -27.99
N PRO A 123 26.20 -14.31 -27.66
CA PRO A 123 27.49 -13.67 -27.80
C PRO A 123 27.52 -13.09 -29.22
N ARG A 124 27.81 -11.79 -29.34
CA ARG A 124 28.29 -11.22 -30.59
C ARG A 124 29.67 -11.85 -30.87
N GLY A 125 29.69 -13.16 -31.07
CA GLY A 125 30.75 -13.88 -31.74
C GLY A 125 30.60 -13.52 -33.20
N GLY A 126 31.54 -12.71 -33.69
CA GLY A 126 31.53 -12.20 -35.04
C GLY A 126 31.27 -13.31 -36.05
N ALA A 127 30.42 -13.03 -37.03
CA ALA A 127 30.37 -13.81 -38.24
C ALA A 127 31.71 -13.65 -38.98
N PRO A 128 32.53 -14.70 -39.17
CA PRO A 128 33.65 -14.63 -40.08
C PRO A 128 33.17 -15.14 -41.45
N GLY A 129 33.16 -14.21 -42.41
CA GLY A 129 33.43 -14.39 -43.84
C GLY A 129 32.93 -15.63 -44.60
N GLY A 130 32.27 -15.34 -45.73
CA GLY A 130 32.36 -16.19 -46.93
C GLY A 130 31.70 -15.55 -48.15
N PRO A 131 32.45 -15.07 -49.17
CA PRO A 131 31.88 -14.70 -50.45
C PRO A 131 31.82 -15.94 -51.34
N ALA A 132 30.64 -16.33 -51.81
CA ALA A 132 30.54 -17.29 -52.92
C ALA A 132 29.19 -17.18 -53.61
N GLY A 133 29.20 -16.85 -54.91
CA GLY A 133 28.08 -17.06 -55.80
C GLY A 133 27.73 -15.89 -56.73
N ALA A 134 28.70 -15.42 -57.52
CA ALA A 134 28.37 -14.77 -58.79
C ALA A 134 28.30 -15.84 -59.90
N ALA A 135 27.44 -15.58 -60.89
CA ALA A 135 27.34 -16.17 -62.24
C ALA A 135 26.29 -17.27 -62.46
N GLY A 136 25.21 -16.89 -63.15
CA GLY A 136 24.24 -17.79 -63.78
C GLY A 136 23.29 -16.99 -64.67
N GLN A 137 23.69 -16.76 -65.92
CA GLN A 137 23.07 -15.89 -66.91
C GLN A 137 21.62 -16.27 -67.28
N ARG A 138 20.85 -15.23 -67.58
CA ARG A 138 19.58 -15.24 -68.33
C ARG A 138 19.70 -16.05 -69.63
N ARG A 139 18.68 -16.85 -69.96
CA ARG A 139 18.25 -17.03 -71.36
C ARG A 139 16.72 -16.98 -71.46
N ALA A 140 16.27 -16.00 -72.21
CA ALA A 140 14.96 -15.97 -72.85
C ALA A 140 15.16 -16.42 -74.30
N GLN A 141 14.36 -17.38 -74.74
CA GLN A 141 13.81 -17.56 -76.08
C GLN A 141 12.85 -18.75 -76.05
#